data_AF-A0A428X1A2-F1
#
_entry.id   AF-A0A428X1A2-F1
#
_cell.length_a   1.000
_cell.length_b   1.000
_cell.length_c   1.000
_cell.angle_alpha   90.00
_cell.angle_beta   90.00
_cell.angle_gamma   90.00
#
_symmetry.space_group_name_H-M   'P 1'
#
loop_
_entity.id
_entity.type
_entity.pdbx_description
1 polymer ?
#
loop_
_entity_poly.entity_id
_entity_poly.type
_entity_poly.pdbx_seq_one_letter_code
_entity_poly.pdbx_strand_id
1 'polypeptide(L)'
;MSATRAEIAVVAVAELFRGDGEIVASPMGLIPQLGAKLARLTFEPDLLMSNGEAYLMTTDGVVEGWQPFRKMLDTIVPHGRRHVVMGANQIDRYGNQNISAIGDHSRPAKQLLGVRGAPGNTINHRTSYWVPRHSTRVFVDTVDVVSGVGYDNAAKAGPSAEKYHDVHRVVTNLGVFDFATPDHAMRAVSLHPGVTPGEVTAATTFEVDMSAVGTSREPDEDELRLIREVLDPKSLRDKEVPA
;
A
#
# COMPACT_ATOMS: atom_id res chain seq x y z
N MET A 1 21.58 3.87 -17.28
CA MET A 1 20.63 2.77 -17.54
C MET A 1 19.27 3.25 -17.08
N SER A 2 18.22 3.07 -17.88
CA SER A 2 16.84 3.43 -17.49
C SER A 2 16.39 2.61 -16.28
N ALA A 3 15.50 3.17 -15.46
CA ALA A 3 14.96 2.49 -14.30
C ALA A 3 14.07 1.30 -14.69
N THR A 4 14.12 0.20 -13.92
CA THR A 4 13.21 -0.93 -14.10
C THR A 4 11.81 -0.63 -13.56
N ARG A 5 10.81 -1.41 -13.96
CA ARG A 5 9.45 -1.29 -13.39
C ARG A 5 9.43 -1.49 -11.88
N ALA A 6 10.25 -2.40 -11.37
CA ALA A 6 10.38 -2.63 -9.93
C ALA A 6 11.00 -1.42 -9.22
N GLU A 7 11.99 -0.74 -9.81
CA GLU A 7 12.60 0.47 -9.26
C GLU A 7 11.61 1.64 -9.22
N ILE A 8 10.82 1.81 -10.29
CA ILE A 8 9.71 2.77 -10.34
C ILE A 8 8.67 2.45 -9.25
N ALA A 9 8.33 1.18 -9.05
CA ALA A 9 7.39 0.76 -8.01
C ALA A 9 7.92 1.02 -6.59
N VAL A 10 9.21 0.77 -6.33
CA VAL A 10 9.85 1.10 -5.05
C VAL A 10 9.73 2.59 -4.75
N VAL A 11 10.03 3.45 -5.75
CA VAL A 11 9.89 4.90 -5.61
C VAL A 11 8.43 5.31 -5.43
N ALA A 12 7.51 4.74 -6.18
CA ALA A 12 6.08 5.00 -6.03
C ALA A 12 5.56 4.61 -4.63
N VAL A 13 6.10 3.55 -4.02
CA VAL A 13 5.80 3.21 -2.63
C VAL A 13 6.49 4.15 -1.64
N ALA A 14 7.73 4.61 -1.91
CA ALA A 14 8.38 5.62 -1.07
C ALA A 14 7.52 6.90 -0.99
N GLU A 15 6.97 7.35 -2.12
CA GLU A 15 6.10 8.53 -2.21
C GLU A 15 4.81 8.42 -1.38
N LEU A 16 4.38 7.21 -0.99
CA LEU A 16 3.24 7.06 -0.08
C LEU A 16 3.47 7.74 1.26
N PHE A 17 4.73 7.80 1.70
CA PHE A 17 5.10 8.32 3.00
C PHE A 17 5.43 9.81 2.98
N ARG A 18 5.41 10.48 1.82
CA ARG A 18 5.78 11.89 1.75
C ARG A 18 4.84 12.75 2.61
N GLY A 19 5.41 13.52 3.53
CA GLY A 19 4.73 14.37 4.49
C GLY A 19 4.17 13.63 5.71
N ASP A 20 4.45 12.33 5.87
CA ASP A 20 3.98 11.57 7.03
C ASP A 20 4.70 11.98 8.33
N GLY A 21 5.97 12.41 8.25
CA GLY A 21 6.75 12.86 9.42
C GLY A 21 6.97 11.76 10.46
N GLU A 22 6.91 12.12 11.75
CA GLU A 22 7.19 11.22 12.87
C GLU A 22 6.02 10.27 13.20
N ILE A 23 5.81 9.28 12.33
CA ILE A 23 4.84 8.19 12.51
C ILE A 23 5.47 6.82 12.28
N VAL A 24 4.76 5.76 12.69
CA VAL A 24 5.20 4.39 12.42
C VAL A 24 4.82 3.97 11.00
N ALA A 25 5.82 3.77 10.13
CA ALA A 25 5.65 3.11 8.86
C ALA A 25 5.57 1.58 9.06
N SER A 26 4.50 0.97 8.57
CA SER A 26 4.27 -0.49 8.64
C SER A 26 4.13 -1.10 7.24
N PRO A 27 5.24 -1.21 6.48
CA PRO A 27 5.23 -1.80 5.16
C PRO A 27 5.18 -3.33 5.21
N MET A 28 4.17 -3.94 4.59
CA MET A 28 4.03 -5.40 4.49
C MET A 28 4.47 -5.88 3.10
N GLY A 29 5.55 -6.66 3.03
CA GLY A 29 6.12 -7.16 1.77
C GLY A 29 7.47 -6.54 1.43
N LEU A 30 8.14 -7.02 0.38
CA LEU A 30 9.50 -6.58 0.05
C LEU A 30 9.50 -5.19 -0.61
N ILE A 31 8.75 -4.98 -1.69
CA ILE A 31 8.67 -3.65 -2.33
C ILE A 31 8.22 -2.55 -1.33
N PRO A 32 7.19 -2.76 -0.49
CA PRO A 32 6.85 -1.78 0.53
C PRO A 32 7.96 -1.49 1.54
N GLN A 33 8.71 -2.51 1.98
CA GLN A 33 9.82 -2.31 2.90
C GLN A 33 10.95 -1.49 2.24
N LEU A 34 11.24 -1.75 0.95
CA LEU A 34 12.21 -0.97 0.19
C LEU A 34 11.76 0.49 0.05
N GLY A 35 10.49 0.73 -0.29
CA GLY A 35 9.94 2.08 -0.43
C GLY A 35 9.98 2.87 0.88
N ALA A 36 9.56 2.27 2.01
CA ALA A 36 9.62 2.94 3.31
C ALA A 36 11.05 3.26 3.75
N LYS A 37 12.00 2.34 3.54
CA LYS A 37 13.42 2.59 3.82
C LYS A 37 14.00 3.67 2.91
N LEU A 38 13.61 3.69 1.63
CA LEU A 38 14.04 4.71 0.69
C LEU A 38 13.53 6.10 1.12
N ALA A 39 12.24 6.22 1.45
CA ALA A 39 11.66 7.45 1.98
C ALA A 39 12.43 7.94 3.22
N ARG A 40 12.67 7.03 4.18
CA ARG A 40 13.42 7.36 5.40
C ARG A 40 14.86 7.80 5.16
N LEU A 41 15.55 7.23 4.17
CA LEU A 41 16.91 7.62 3.82
C LEU A 41 16.99 8.90 2.97
N THR A 42 15.86 9.46 2.55
CA THR A 42 15.81 10.59 1.60
C THR A 42 15.00 11.76 2.14
N PHE A 43 13.67 11.69 2.06
CA PHE A 43 12.80 12.83 2.29
C PHE A 43 11.90 12.72 3.54
N GLU A 44 11.87 11.57 4.22
CA GLU A 44 11.11 11.36 5.47
C GLU A 44 11.96 10.76 6.62
N PRO A 45 13.03 11.45 7.06
CA PRO A 45 13.99 10.90 8.03
C PRO A 45 13.37 10.53 9.39
N ASP A 46 12.25 11.14 9.75
CA ASP A 46 11.58 10.95 11.05
C ASP A 46 10.64 9.72 11.08
N LEU A 47 10.48 9.00 9.97
CA LEU A 47 9.68 7.77 9.96
C LEU A 47 10.25 6.72 10.92
N LEU A 48 9.37 6.16 11.75
CA LEU A 48 9.70 5.07 12.65
C LEU A 48 9.43 3.74 11.95
N MET A 49 10.39 2.81 11.99
CA MET A 49 10.26 1.49 11.36
C MET A 49 10.49 0.38 12.36
N SER A 50 9.68 -0.68 12.29
CA SER A 50 9.84 -1.85 13.15
C SER A 50 10.70 -2.94 12.50
N ASN A 51 11.34 -3.75 13.33
CA ASN A 51 11.96 -5.02 12.94
C ASN A 51 10.94 -6.13 12.61
N GLY A 52 9.65 -5.86 12.79
CA GLY A 52 8.55 -6.82 12.58
C GLY A 52 8.23 -7.68 13.79
N GLU A 53 8.94 -7.50 14.92
CA GLU A 53 8.77 -8.29 16.14
C GLU A 53 8.36 -7.41 17.32
N ALA A 54 9.32 -6.67 17.88
CA ALA A 54 9.14 -5.96 19.14
C ALA A 54 9.93 -4.66 19.26
N TYR A 55 10.70 -4.27 18.24
CA TYR A 55 11.59 -3.11 18.31
C TYR A 55 11.40 -2.18 17.13
N LEU A 56 11.55 -0.89 17.40
CA LEU A 56 11.82 0.12 16.40
C LEU A 56 13.31 0.13 16.12
N MET A 57 13.66 0.28 14.85
CA MET A 57 15.03 0.23 14.37
C MET A 57 15.33 1.38 13.43
N THR A 58 16.52 1.95 13.57
CA THR A 58 17.13 2.83 12.58
C THR A 58 17.43 2.06 11.28
N THR A 59 17.72 2.77 10.19
CA THR A 59 18.05 2.17 8.88
C THR A 59 19.37 1.39 8.88
N ASP A 60 20.30 1.73 9.76
CA ASP A 60 21.58 1.03 9.98
C ASP A 60 21.50 -0.12 11.00
N GLY A 61 20.32 -0.37 11.56
CA GLY A 61 20.04 -1.58 12.32
C GLY A 61 20.16 -1.43 13.86
N VAL A 62 20.18 -0.20 14.36
CA VAL A 62 20.23 0.09 15.80
C VAL A 62 18.81 0.13 16.37
N VAL A 63 18.61 -0.46 17.54
CA VAL A 63 17.32 -0.39 18.26
C VAL A 63 17.12 1.01 18.84
N GLU A 64 16.03 1.67 18.47
CA GLU A 64 15.68 3.03 18.92
C GLU A 64 14.39 3.08 19.74
N GLY A 65 13.70 1.94 19.90
CA GLY A 65 12.49 1.87 20.71
C GLY A 65 11.95 0.47 20.90
N TRP A 66 11.08 0.30 21.90
CA TRP A 66 10.38 -0.95 22.17
C TRP A 66 8.91 -0.84 21.74
N GLN A 67 8.54 -1.64 20.74
CA GLN A 67 7.21 -1.68 20.14
C GLN A 67 6.79 -3.14 19.94
N PRO A 68 6.35 -3.86 20.99
CA PRO A 68 5.72 -5.17 20.86
C PRO A 68 4.31 -5.04 20.26
N PHE A 69 3.72 -6.17 19.82
CA PHE A 69 2.36 -6.20 19.27
C PHE A 69 1.31 -5.54 20.18
N ARG A 70 1.38 -5.74 21.51
CA ARG A 70 0.43 -5.07 22.42
C ARG A 70 0.51 -3.55 22.31
N LYS A 71 1.69 -2.95 22.12
CA LYS A 71 1.85 -1.50 21.96
C LYS A 71 1.34 -1.03 20.60
N MET A 72 1.47 -1.86 19.56
CA MET A 72 0.83 -1.60 18.26
C MET A 72 -0.67 -1.43 18.43
N LEU A 73 -1.32 -2.38 19.12
CA LEU A 73 -2.77 -2.44 19.28
C LEU A 73 -3.32 -1.46 20.30
N ASP A 74 -2.66 -1.28 21.44
CA ASP A 74 -3.16 -0.45 22.55
C ASP A 74 -2.84 1.04 22.35
N THR A 75 -1.80 1.38 21.58
CA THR A 75 -1.23 2.73 21.57
C THR A 75 -1.08 3.31 20.18
N ILE A 76 -0.64 2.54 19.19
CA ILE A 76 -0.31 3.16 17.90
C ILE A 76 -1.51 3.17 16.97
N VAL A 77 -2.16 2.02 16.77
CA VAL A 77 -3.33 1.91 15.87
C VAL A 77 -4.46 2.85 16.31
N PRO A 78 -4.91 2.88 17.59
CA PRO A 78 -6.05 3.71 17.98
C PRO A 78 -5.81 5.23 17.96
N HIS A 79 -4.55 5.67 17.86
CA HIS A 79 -4.18 7.09 17.95
C HIS A 79 -3.72 7.68 16.61
N GLY A 80 -3.85 6.94 15.51
CA GLY A 80 -3.67 7.51 14.17
C GLY A 80 -2.22 7.67 13.69
N ARG A 81 -1.22 7.51 14.57
CA ARG A 81 0.20 7.77 14.25
C ARG A 81 0.88 6.60 13.53
N ARG A 82 0.28 6.17 12.42
CA ARG A 82 0.73 5.03 11.63
C ARG A 82 0.29 5.13 10.18
N HIS A 83 1.16 4.69 9.28
CA HIS A 83 0.80 4.41 7.90
C HIS A 83 1.17 2.97 7.58
N VAL A 84 0.16 2.14 7.29
CA VAL A 84 0.36 0.75 6.86
C VAL A 84 0.29 0.65 5.34
N VAL A 85 1.19 -0.16 4.76
CA VAL A 85 1.06 -0.60 3.36
C VAL A 85 0.80 -2.10 3.38
N MET A 86 -0.41 -2.51 3.02
CA MET A 86 -0.83 -3.92 3.02
C MET A 86 -0.83 -4.53 1.62
N GLY A 87 -0.69 -5.85 1.54
CA GLY A 87 -1.07 -6.58 0.32
C GLY A 87 -2.59 -6.72 0.21
N ALA A 88 -3.07 -7.17 -0.95
CA ALA A 88 -4.48 -7.47 -1.15
C ALA A 88 -4.67 -8.70 -2.06
N ASN A 89 -5.64 -9.54 -1.71
CA ASN A 89 -6.11 -10.60 -2.60
C ASN A 89 -7.24 -10.09 -3.51
N GLN A 90 -8.08 -9.20 -2.99
CA GLN A 90 -9.04 -8.40 -3.78
C GLN A 90 -9.06 -6.95 -3.27
N ILE A 91 -9.32 -6.01 -4.17
CA ILE A 91 -9.62 -4.60 -3.93
C ILE A 91 -10.80 -4.24 -4.85
N ASP A 92 -11.81 -3.53 -4.32
CA ASP A 92 -12.90 -3.02 -5.14
C ASP A 92 -12.79 -1.52 -5.46
N ARG A 93 -13.77 -1.02 -6.22
CA ARG A 93 -13.83 0.35 -6.72
C ARG A 93 -13.74 1.40 -5.62
N TYR A 94 -14.15 1.09 -4.38
CA TYR A 94 -14.19 2.04 -3.27
C TYR A 94 -13.10 1.79 -2.23
N GLY A 95 -12.17 0.87 -2.52
CA GLY A 95 -11.02 0.59 -1.67
C GLY A 95 -11.30 -0.43 -0.56
N ASN A 96 -12.44 -1.15 -0.62
CA ASN A 96 -12.60 -2.31 0.24
C ASN A 96 -11.58 -3.36 -0.17
N GLN A 97 -10.98 -4.01 0.83
CA GLN A 97 -9.89 -4.94 0.62
C GLN A 97 -10.19 -6.28 1.27
N ASN A 98 -9.73 -7.36 0.61
CA ASN A 98 -9.84 -8.71 1.12
C ASN A 98 -8.47 -9.38 1.22
N ILE A 99 -8.22 -9.97 2.39
CA ILE A 99 -7.15 -10.95 2.68
C ILE A 99 -7.67 -12.13 3.51
N SER A 100 -8.99 -12.23 3.69
CA SER A 100 -9.64 -13.17 4.58
C SER A 100 -9.91 -14.52 3.92
N ALA A 101 -10.73 -14.52 2.86
CA ALA A 101 -11.16 -15.72 2.17
C ALA A 101 -11.79 -15.38 0.80
N ILE A 102 -11.83 -16.35 -0.12
CA ILE A 102 -12.51 -16.26 -1.41
C ILE A 102 -13.76 -17.16 -1.40
N GLY A 103 -14.89 -16.65 -1.89
CA GLY A 103 -16.22 -17.25 -1.85
C GLY A 103 -17.00 -16.93 -0.57
N ASP A 104 -18.05 -17.71 -0.31
CA ASP A 104 -18.87 -17.59 0.91
C ASP A 104 -18.01 -17.72 2.17
N HIS A 105 -17.97 -16.68 3.01
CA HIS A 105 -17.17 -16.63 4.22
C HIS A 105 -17.45 -17.79 5.19
N SER A 106 -18.69 -18.29 5.25
CA SER A 106 -19.05 -19.40 6.16
C SER A 106 -18.48 -20.76 5.70
N ARG A 107 -18.22 -20.90 4.40
CA ARG A 107 -17.64 -22.09 3.76
C ARG A 107 -16.84 -21.69 2.52
N PRO A 108 -15.65 -21.10 2.71
CA PRO A 108 -14.94 -20.45 1.61
C PRO A 108 -14.42 -21.46 0.60
N ALA A 109 -14.44 -21.08 -0.67
CA ALA A 109 -13.78 -21.84 -1.72
C ALA A 109 -12.26 -21.86 -1.52
N LYS A 110 -11.70 -20.79 -0.93
CA LYS A 110 -10.31 -20.72 -0.51
C LYS A 110 -10.13 -19.89 0.76
N GLN A 111 -9.58 -20.51 1.80
CA GLN A 111 -9.18 -19.81 3.03
C GLN A 111 -7.86 -19.07 2.83
N LEU A 112 -7.76 -17.85 3.37
CA LEU A 112 -6.54 -17.04 3.43
C LEU A 112 -6.20 -16.74 4.90
N LEU A 113 -5.89 -15.49 5.25
CA LEU A 113 -5.32 -15.11 6.55
C LEU A 113 -6.36 -14.75 7.61
N GLY A 114 -7.64 -14.69 7.25
CA GLY A 114 -8.64 -13.95 8.02
C GLY A 114 -8.49 -12.42 7.86
N VAL A 115 -9.28 -11.63 8.58
CA VAL A 115 -9.26 -10.16 8.45
C VAL A 115 -8.00 -9.49 9.04
N ARG A 116 -7.28 -10.21 9.90
CA ARG A 116 -6.04 -9.72 10.56
C ARG A 116 -6.30 -8.34 11.22
N GLY A 117 -5.34 -7.42 11.10
CA GLY A 117 -5.50 -6.04 11.58
C GLY A 117 -6.16 -5.10 10.57
N ALA A 118 -6.56 -5.58 9.38
CA ALA A 118 -7.07 -4.71 8.32
C ALA A 118 -8.27 -3.84 8.76
N PRO A 119 -9.27 -4.36 9.51
CA PRO A 119 -10.40 -3.53 9.95
C PRO A 119 -9.93 -2.36 10.81
N GLY A 120 -9.10 -2.65 11.82
CA GLY A 120 -8.56 -1.65 12.73
C GLY A 120 -7.63 -0.65 12.04
N ASN A 121 -6.86 -1.08 11.05
CA ASN A 121 -5.99 -0.19 10.28
C ASN A 121 -6.82 0.84 9.51
N THR A 122 -7.78 0.37 8.70
CA THR A 122 -8.53 1.24 7.77
C THR A 122 -9.42 2.26 8.46
N ILE A 123 -9.88 2.00 9.69
CA ILE A 123 -10.77 2.93 10.43
C ILE A 123 -10.03 3.85 11.41
N ASN A 124 -8.72 3.68 11.63
CA ASN A 124 -7.98 4.49 12.60
C ASN A 124 -6.86 5.33 12.01
N HIS A 125 -6.33 4.96 10.84
CA HIS A 125 -5.19 5.68 10.27
C HIS A 125 -5.03 5.43 8.78
N ARG A 126 -4.09 6.18 8.19
CA ARG A 126 -3.71 6.06 6.79
C ARG A 126 -3.34 4.61 6.42
N THR A 127 -3.95 4.13 5.35
CA THR A 127 -3.76 2.78 4.82
C THR A 127 -3.56 2.84 3.32
N SER A 128 -2.47 2.26 2.83
CA SER A 128 -2.23 2.07 1.40
C SER A 128 -2.11 0.58 1.06
N TYR A 129 -2.19 0.27 -0.22
CA TYR A 129 -2.08 -1.09 -0.72
C TYR A 129 -0.97 -1.23 -1.76
N TRP A 130 -0.28 -2.38 -1.74
CA TRP A 130 0.66 -2.80 -2.75
C TRP A 130 0.14 -4.07 -3.45
N VAL A 131 0.03 -4.03 -4.77
CA VAL A 131 -0.40 -5.17 -5.59
C VAL A 131 0.65 -5.45 -6.68
N PRO A 132 1.52 -6.45 -6.50
CA PRO A 132 2.61 -6.73 -7.44
C PRO A 132 2.13 -7.23 -8.80
N ARG A 133 0.89 -7.72 -8.90
CA ARG A 133 0.28 -8.15 -10.15
C ARG A 133 -1.16 -7.68 -10.27
N HIS A 134 -1.32 -6.53 -10.92
CA HIS A 134 -2.62 -5.97 -11.28
C HIS A 134 -3.36 -6.92 -12.22
N SER A 135 -4.57 -7.34 -11.85
CA SER A 135 -5.39 -8.25 -12.65
C SER A 135 -6.85 -8.21 -12.19
N THR A 136 -7.75 -8.69 -13.05
CA THR A 136 -9.20 -8.76 -12.80
C THR A 136 -9.58 -9.74 -11.68
N ARG A 137 -8.62 -10.53 -11.18
CA ARG A 137 -8.82 -11.35 -9.97
C ARG A 137 -8.59 -10.58 -8.68
N VAL A 138 -7.83 -9.50 -8.76
CA VAL A 138 -7.53 -8.62 -7.62
C VAL A 138 -8.43 -7.41 -7.65
N PHE A 139 -8.52 -6.70 -8.78
CA PHE A 139 -9.38 -5.54 -8.93
C PHE A 139 -10.75 -5.98 -9.42
N VAL A 140 -11.67 -6.16 -8.47
CA VAL A 140 -12.99 -6.81 -8.62
C VAL A 140 -14.13 -5.84 -8.32
N ASP A 141 -15.32 -6.06 -8.85
CA ASP A 141 -16.46 -5.17 -8.62
C ASP A 141 -16.92 -5.17 -7.16
N THR A 142 -16.75 -6.30 -6.47
CA THR A 142 -17.07 -6.45 -5.05
C THR A 142 -16.14 -7.49 -4.46
N VAL A 143 -15.53 -7.17 -3.31
CA VAL A 143 -14.69 -8.13 -2.59
C VAL A 143 -15.55 -9.18 -1.89
N ASP A 144 -15.05 -10.42 -1.80
CA ASP A 144 -15.81 -11.52 -1.20
C ASP A 144 -15.97 -11.33 0.32
N VAL A 145 -14.95 -10.75 0.97
CA VAL A 145 -14.95 -10.41 2.40
C VAL A 145 -14.28 -9.07 2.59
N VAL A 146 -14.97 -8.13 3.24
CA VAL A 146 -14.41 -6.82 3.61
C VAL A 146 -13.50 -6.99 4.83
N SER A 147 -12.21 -7.17 4.59
CA SER A 147 -11.16 -7.13 5.63
C SER A 147 -10.76 -5.68 5.91
N GLY A 148 -10.33 -4.95 4.89
CA GLY A 148 -10.10 -3.51 4.95
C GLY A 148 -11.35 -2.76 4.52
N VAL A 149 -11.79 -1.81 5.34
CA VAL A 149 -12.97 -0.97 5.05
C VAL A 149 -12.60 0.04 3.98
N GLY A 150 -13.40 0.13 2.91
CA GLY A 150 -13.33 1.18 1.89
C GLY A 150 -14.31 2.33 2.17
N TYR A 151 -14.29 3.35 1.31
CA TYR A 151 -15.00 4.60 1.54
C TYR A 151 -16.52 4.43 1.62
N ASP A 152 -17.11 3.57 0.79
CA ASP A 152 -18.55 3.33 0.79
C ASP A 152 -19.02 2.63 2.07
N ASN A 153 -18.25 1.65 2.58
CA ASN A 153 -18.56 0.95 3.81
C ASN A 153 -18.26 1.79 5.06
N ALA A 154 -17.25 2.65 5.03
CA ALA A 154 -17.04 3.64 6.08
C ALA A 154 -18.24 4.60 6.18
N ALA A 155 -18.71 5.13 5.04
CA ALA A 155 -19.89 6.00 5.00
C ALA A 155 -21.17 5.30 5.49
N LYS A 156 -21.38 4.03 5.11
CA LYS A 156 -22.51 3.21 5.60
C LYS A 156 -22.45 2.95 7.12
N ALA A 157 -21.25 2.81 7.68
CA ALA A 157 -21.04 2.59 9.12
C ALA A 157 -21.16 3.88 9.95
N GLY A 158 -21.12 5.05 9.31
CA GLY A 158 -21.42 6.34 9.90
C GLY A 158 -20.20 7.10 10.44
N PRO A 159 -20.43 8.26 11.08
CA PRO A 159 -19.38 9.25 11.35
C PRO A 159 -18.20 8.75 12.18
N SER A 160 -18.40 7.75 13.05
CA SER A 160 -17.32 7.17 13.84
C SER A 160 -16.32 6.38 12.99
N ALA A 161 -16.80 5.71 11.93
CA ALA A 161 -15.93 4.98 11.01
C ALA A 161 -15.19 5.93 10.07
N GLU A 162 -15.84 7.02 9.64
CA GLU A 162 -15.25 8.01 8.73
C GLU A 162 -14.15 8.87 9.39
N LYS A 163 -14.26 9.12 10.69
CA LYS A 163 -13.45 10.12 11.42
C LYS A 163 -11.94 10.05 11.15
N TYR A 164 -11.39 8.84 11.06
CA TYR A 164 -9.96 8.60 10.82
C TYR A 164 -9.72 7.69 9.61
N HIS A 165 -10.75 7.48 8.79
CA HIS A 165 -10.64 6.65 7.60
C HIS A 165 -9.85 7.38 6.51
N ASP A 166 -8.75 6.79 6.08
CA ASP A 166 -7.90 7.31 5.02
C ASP A 166 -7.27 6.14 4.26
N VAL A 167 -8.01 5.59 3.29
CA VAL A 167 -7.41 4.68 2.31
C VAL A 167 -6.72 5.55 1.26
N HIS A 168 -5.42 5.73 1.46
CA HIS A 168 -4.66 6.77 0.78
C HIS A 168 -4.41 6.44 -0.68
N ARG A 169 -3.69 5.34 -0.97
CA ARG A 169 -3.34 4.96 -2.34
C ARG A 169 -3.21 3.45 -2.54
N VAL A 170 -3.31 3.03 -3.79
CA VAL A 170 -2.93 1.71 -4.26
C VAL A 170 -1.77 1.85 -5.23
N VAL A 171 -0.65 1.18 -4.96
CA VAL A 171 0.48 1.07 -5.88
C VAL A 171 0.50 -0.34 -6.45
N THR A 172 0.70 -0.46 -7.75
CA THR A 172 0.72 -1.75 -8.45
C THR A 172 1.90 -1.84 -9.39
N ASN A 173 2.09 -2.98 -10.07
CA ASN A 173 3.04 -3.04 -11.18
C ASN A 173 2.62 -2.19 -12.40
N LEU A 174 1.41 -1.64 -12.46
CA LEU A 174 0.93 -0.82 -13.59
C LEU A 174 0.93 0.69 -13.31
N GLY A 175 0.82 1.10 -12.06
CA GLY A 175 0.63 2.51 -11.72
C GLY A 175 0.22 2.74 -10.27
N VAL A 176 -0.09 4.01 -10.00
CA VAL A 176 -0.54 4.55 -8.70
C VAL A 176 -1.98 5.02 -8.83
N PHE A 177 -2.81 4.63 -7.89
CA PHE A 177 -4.24 4.93 -7.82
C PHE A 177 -4.59 5.54 -6.47
N ASP A 178 -5.63 6.37 -6.44
CA ASP A 178 -6.21 6.90 -5.21
C ASP A 178 -7.75 6.87 -5.30
N PHE A 179 -8.42 7.43 -4.29
CA PHE A 179 -9.89 7.49 -4.19
C PHE A 179 -10.39 8.93 -4.07
N ALA A 180 -9.70 9.89 -4.70
CA ALA A 180 -10.04 11.31 -4.61
C ALA A 180 -10.96 11.77 -5.75
N THR A 181 -11.98 10.97 -6.07
CA THR A 181 -13.13 11.38 -6.87
C THR A 181 -14.28 11.85 -5.96
N PRO A 182 -15.30 12.57 -6.49
CA PRO A 182 -16.43 13.02 -5.67
C PRO A 182 -17.20 11.92 -4.94
N ASP A 183 -17.18 10.69 -5.48
CA ASP A 183 -17.84 9.50 -4.93
C ASP A 183 -16.87 8.49 -4.30
N HIS A 184 -15.59 8.87 -4.16
CA HIS A 184 -14.51 7.99 -3.70
C HIS A 184 -14.33 6.68 -4.49
N ALA A 185 -14.74 6.66 -5.76
CA ALA A 185 -14.32 5.65 -6.70
C ALA A 185 -12.82 5.77 -7.02
N MET A 186 -12.20 4.64 -7.34
CA MET A 186 -10.80 4.58 -7.72
C MET A 186 -10.51 5.41 -8.98
N ARG A 187 -9.47 6.25 -8.92
CA ARG A 187 -8.89 6.95 -10.07
C ARG A 187 -7.41 6.68 -10.21
N ALA A 188 -6.91 6.78 -11.43
CA ALA A 188 -5.48 6.67 -11.72
C ALA A 188 -4.79 8.01 -11.46
N VAL A 189 -3.81 8.01 -10.55
CA VAL A 189 -2.93 9.17 -10.29
C VAL A 189 -1.84 9.21 -11.36
N SER A 190 -1.20 8.07 -11.59
CA SER A 190 -0.18 7.95 -12.64
C SER A 190 -0.03 6.52 -13.12
N LEU A 191 0.35 6.35 -14.39
CA LEU A 191 0.77 5.06 -14.93
C LEU A 191 2.28 4.99 -14.99
N HIS A 192 2.83 3.81 -14.73
CA HIS A 192 4.28 3.62 -14.84
C HIS A 192 4.73 3.76 -16.30
N PRO A 193 5.95 4.27 -16.56
CA PRO A 193 6.51 4.34 -17.91
C PRO A 193 6.27 3.06 -18.73
N GLY A 194 5.71 3.24 -19.93
CA GLY A 194 5.36 2.17 -20.86
C GLY A 194 3.99 1.53 -20.63
N VAL A 195 3.26 1.83 -19.55
CA VAL A 195 1.89 1.35 -19.33
C VAL A 195 0.88 2.26 -20.00
N THR A 196 -0.06 1.66 -20.69
CA THR A 196 -1.18 2.33 -21.36
C THR A 196 -2.45 2.28 -20.51
N PRO A 197 -3.36 3.26 -20.66
CA PRO A 197 -4.71 3.20 -20.10
C PRO A 197 -5.45 1.89 -20.43
N GLY A 198 -5.30 1.39 -21.66
CA GLY A 198 -5.94 0.15 -22.12
C GLY A 198 -5.48 -1.10 -21.35
N GLU A 199 -4.22 -1.18 -20.95
CA GLU A 199 -3.71 -2.28 -20.12
C GLU A 199 -4.34 -2.30 -18.73
N VAL A 200 -4.53 -1.13 -18.11
CA VAL A 200 -5.20 -1.02 -16.82
C VAL A 200 -6.67 -1.38 -16.93
N THR A 201 -7.37 -0.88 -17.96
CA THR A 201 -8.77 -1.21 -18.21
C THR A 201 -8.95 -2.71 -18.45
N ALA A 202 -8.06 -3.36 -19.21
CA ALA A 202 -8.12 -4.79 -19.44
C ALA A 202 -7.81 -5.64 -18.18
N ALA A 203 -7.15 -5.04 -17.19
CA ALA A 203 -6.74 -5.70 -15.95
C ALA A 203 -7.63 -5.36 -14.74
N THR A 204 -8.73 -4.61 -14.92
CA THR A 204 -9.65 -4.17 -13.86
C THR A 204 -11.09 -4.54 -14.26
N THR A 205 -11.93 -5.03 -13.33
CA THR A 205 -13.33 -5.34 -13.68
C THR A 205 -14.26 -4.13 -13.70
N PHE A 206 -13.86 -3.04 -13.05
CA PHE A 206 -14.62 -1.79 -12.95
C PHE A 206 -13.93 -0.65 -13.69
N GLU A 207 -14.68 0.42 -13.96
CA GLU A 207 -14.15 1.63 -14.57
C GLU A 207 -13.27 2.41 -13.58
N VAL A 208 -12.05 2.73 -14.03
CA VAL A 208 -11.11 3.61 -13.32
C VAL A 208 -11.13 4.96 -14.03
N ASP A 209 -11.27 6.05 -13.27
CA ASP A 209 -11.14 7.39 -13.84
C ASP A 209 -9.67 7.62 -14.25
N MET A 210 -9.45 7.85 -15.54
CA MET A 210 -8.13 8.12 -16.13
C MET A 210 -8.04 9.52 -16.74
N SER A 211 -9.02 10.40 -16.49
CA SER A 211 -9.13 11.71 -17.15
C SER A 211 -7.94 12.64 -16.88
N ALA A 212 -7.32 12.53 -15.70
CA ALA A 212 -6.19 13.36 -15.27
C ALA A 212 -4.91 12.55 -15.05
N VAL A 213 -4.81 11.34 -15.63
CA VAL A 213 -3.69 10.43 -15.34
C VAL A 213 -2.37 10.95 -15.89
N GLY A 214 -1.35 11.01 -15.03
CA GLY A 214 0.02 11.34 -15.42
C GLY A 214 0.88 10.11 -15.68
N THR A 215 2.18 10.34 -15.94
CA THR A 215 3.20 9.29 -15.91
C THR A 215 3.90 9.31 -14.56
N SER A 216 4.15 8.14 -13.95
CA SER A 216 4.92 8.06 -12.71
C SER A 216 6.33 8.61 -12.95
N ARG A 217 6.85 9.40 -12.00
CA ARG A 217 8.19 9.95 -12.10
C ARG A 217 9.23 8.83 -12.15
N GLU A 218 10.31 9.07 -12.88
CA GLU A 218 11.47 8.19 -12.82
C GLU A 218 12.26 8.42 -11.52
N PRO A 219 12.90 7.38 -10.97
CA PRO A 219 13.87 7.54 -9.88
C PRO A 219 15.05 8.42 -10.30
N ASP A 220 15.54 9.26 -9.39
CA ASP A 220 16.80 10.00 -9.62
C ASP A 220 18.05 9.12 -9.40
N GLU A 221 19.23 9.68 -9.66
CA GLU A 221 20.50 8.95 -9.55
C GLU A 221 20.78 8.46 -8.11
N ASP A 222 20.43 9.25 -7.10
CA ASP A 222 20.65 8.91 -5.69
C ASP A 222 19.67 7.83 -5.22
N GLU A 223 18.41 7.92 -5.62
CA GLU A 223 17.40 6.89 -5.38
C GLU A 223 17.80 5.56 -6.02
N LEU A 224 18.26 5.57 -7.29
CA LEU A 224 18.74 4.37 -7.97
C LEU A 224 19.95 3.77 -7.25
N ARG A 225 20.91 4.59 -6.82
CA ARG A 225 22.08 4.14 -6.07
C ARG A 225 21.65 3.48 -4.74
N LEU A 226 20.77 4.13 -3.97
CA LEU A 226 20.25 3.56 -2.72
C LEU A 226 19.54 2.23 -2.93
N ILE A 227 18.67 2.14 -3.94
CA ILE A 227 17.95 0.90 -4.26
C ILE A 227 18.94 -0.21 -4.65
N ARG A 228 19.86 0.07 -5.57
CA ARG A 228 20.73 -0.94 -6.20
C ARG A 228 21.92 -1.36 -5.34
N GLU A 229 22.44 -0.49 -4.48
CA GLU A 229 23.69 -0.77 -3.77
C GLU A 229 23.48 -0.98 -2.27
N VAL A 230 22.45 -0.34 -1.69
CA VAL A 230 22.24 -0.33 -0.23
C VAL A 230 21.05 -1.20 0.17
N LEU A 231 19.88 -0.96 -0.42
CA LEU A 231 18.62 -1.56 0.04
C LEU A 231 18.38 -2.95 -0.53
N ASP A 232 18.66 -3.16 -1.83
CA ASP A 232 18.42 -4.42 -2.53
C ASP A 232 19.53 -4.76 -3.56
N PRO A 233 20.78 -5.00 -3.10
CA PRO A 233 21.91 -5.31 -3.98
C PRO A 233 21.80 -6.65 -4.72
N LYS A 234 20.82 -7.48 -4.34
CA LYS A 234 20.55 -8.77 -4.98
C LYS A 234 19.39 -8.72 -5.96
N SER A 235 18.81 -7.54 -6.19
CA SER A 235 17.66 -7.33 -7.08
C SER A 235 16.49 -8.28 -6.79
N LEU A 236 16.20 -8.52 -5.51
CA LEU A 236 15.04 -9.32 -5.12
C LEU A 236 13.73 -8.66 -5.56
N ARG A 237 13.70 -7.33 -5.67
CA ARG A 237 12.57 -6.54 -6.19
C ARG A 237 12.06 -7.04 -7.55
N ASP A 238 12.97 -7.45 -8.43
CA ASP A 238 12.65 -7.89 -9.79
C ASP A 238 11.95 -9.26 -9.82
N LYS A 239 11.97 -10.01 -8.71
CA LYS A 239 11.22 -11.27 -8.58
C LYS A 239 9.77 -11.05 -8.16
N GLU A 240 9.48 -9.91 -7.52
CA GLU A 240 8.14 -9.58 -7.04
C GLU A 240 7.31 -8.88 -8.12
N VAL A 241 7.94 -8.02 -8.92
CA VAL A 241 7.28 -7.27 -9.99
C VAL A 241 7.50 -8.00 -11.33
N PRO A 242 6.44 -8.49 -11.99
CA PRO A 242 6.57 -9.08 -13.32
C PRO A 242 7.19 -8.06 -14.29
N ALA A 243 8.13 -8.53 -15.10
CA ALA A 243 8.68 -7.76 -16.23
C ALA A 243 7.59 -7.46 -17.27
#